data_AF-A0A1F5KJ87-F1
#
_entry.id   AF-A0A1F5KJ87-F1
#
_cell.length_a   1.000
_cell.length_b   1.000
_cell.length_c   1.000
_cell.angle_alpha   90.00
_cell.angle_beta   90.00
_cell.angle_gamma   90.00
#
_symmetry.space_group_name_H-M   'P 1'
#
loop_
_entity.id
_entity.type
_entity.pdbx_description
1 polymer ?
#
loop_
_entity_poly.entity_id
_entity_poly.type
_entity_poly.pdbx_seq_one_letter_code
_entity_poly.pdbx_strand_id
1 'polypeptide(L)'
;MKANGEIFFQKTKKAKRDFIPEDQLVINQQASPQEVTKEKQKLKKLINQVEVPLLCIRSIWPFTLFRHDVIIDLAKVSFVLRQFFWSADVIAIPYDMIDHVSVESSLFFATLKIQPKKLAEGEIVEVPYLNKRDANLARQIIHGILIAQYSKIDLNKFEGPEIVNQLIQLGEAHGVNHVY
;
A
#
# COMPACT_ATOMS: atom_id res chain seq x y z
N MET A 1 27.01 7.44 4.94
CA MET A 1 26.48 6.16 4.41
C MET A 1 25.43 6.50 3.36
N LYS A 2 25.62 6.02 2.13
CA LYS A 2 24.83 6.40 0.95
C LYS A 2 23.43 5.78 1.03
N ALA A 3 22.42 6.55 0.65
CA ALA A 3 21.01 6.19 0.68
C ALA A 3 20.67 5.19 -0.43
N ASN A 4 19.97 4.11 -0.08
CA ASN A 4 19.47 3.10 -1.02
C ASN A 4 17.94 2.96 -0.94
N GLY A 5 17.23 4.08 -0.79
CA GLY A 5 15.78 4.10 -1.06
C GLY A 5 15.60 4.14 -2.58
N GLU A 6 15.47 2.99 -3.21
CA GLU A 6 15.23 2.91 -4.66
C GLU A 6 13.77 3.31 -4.94
N ILE A 7 13.56 4.48 -5.54
CA ILE A 7 12.30 4.80 -6.23
C ILE A 7 12.27 3.94 -7.48
N PHE A 8 11.54 2.82 -7.40
CA PHE A 8 11.56 1.80 -8.44
C PHE A 8 10.57 2.14 -9.56
N PHE A 9 11.05 2.87 -10.58
CA PHE A 9 10.37 2.92 -11.88
C PHE A 9 10.81 1.70 -12.69
N GLN A 10 10.16 0.56 -12.48
CA GLN A 10 10.30 -0.57 -13.40
C GLN A 10 9.00 -0.89 -14.11
N LYS A 11 9.06 -0.70 -15.42
CA LYS A 11 8.14 -1.26 -16.41
C LYS A 11 8.36 -2.78 -16.43
N THR A 12 7.70 -3.50 -15.53
CA THR A 12 7.84 -4.96 -15.47
C THR A 12 7.01 -5.64 -16.57
N LYS A 13 7.62 -6.64 -17.21
CA LYS A 13 6.99 -7.46 -18.25
C LYS A 13 5.84 -8.27 -17.65
N LYS A 14 4.65 -8.16 -18.24
CA LYS A 14 3.42 -8.89 -17.88
C LYS A 14 3.68 -10.41 -17.77
N ALA A 15 3.51 -10.96 -16.56
CA ALA A 15 3.32 -12.39 -16.38
C ALA A 15 1.94 -12.78 -16.94
N LYS A 16 1.91 -13.77 -17.83
CA LYS A 16 0.71 -14.29 -18.49
C LYS A 16 -0.10 -15.10 -17.46
N ARG A 17 -1.05 -14.46 -16.80
CA ARG A 17 -2.10 -15.16 -16.03
C ARG A 17 -3.11 -15.73 -17.03
N ASP A 18 -3.53 -16.98 -16.83
CA ASP A 18 -4.55 -17.61 -17.67
C ASP A 18 -5.83 -16.80 -17.59
N PHE A 19 -6.10 -16.07 -18.67
CA PHE A 19 -7.26 -15.23 -18.83
C PHE A 19 -8.43 -16.15 -19.20
N ILE A 20 -9.51 -16.14 -18.41
CA ILE A 20 -10.76 -16.77 -18.82
C ILE A 20 -11.17 -16.05 -20.12
N PRO A 21 -11.28 -16.78 -21.26
CA PRO A 21 -11.54 -16.13 -22.54
C PRO A 21 -12.91 -15.42 -22.50
N GLU A 22 -12.99 -14.27 -23.18
CA GLU A 22 -14.14 -13.34 -23.09
C GLU A 22 -15.48 -13.97 -23.52
N ASP A 23 -15.41 -15.09 -24.24
CA ASP A 23 -16.53 -15.90 -24.73
C ASP A 23 -17.27 -16.69 -23.62
N GLN A 24 -16.69 -16.83 -22.42
CA GLN A 24 -17.32 -17.50 -21.28
C GLN A 24 -18.01 -16.55 -20.29
N LEU A 25 -17.96 -15.24 -20.53
CA LEU A 25 -18.64 -14.25 -19.67
C LEU A 25 -20.12 -14.17 -20.05
N VAL A 26 -20.99 -14.71 -19.20
CA VAL A 26 -22.45 -14.53 -19.33
C VAL A 26 -22.79 -13.09 -19.00
N ILE A 27 -22.85 -12.22 -20.03
CA ILE A 27 -23.26 -10.83 -19.88
C ILE A 27 -24.78 -10.79 -19.77
N ASN A 28 -25.28 -10.38 -18.60
CA ASN A 28 -26.71 -10.11 -18.40
C ASN A 28 -27.12 -8.96 -19.36
N GLN A 29 -28.02 -9.23 -20.31
CA GLN A 29 -28.30 -8.38 -21.49
C GLN A 29 -29.09 -7.08 -21.17
N GLN A 30 -29.13 -6.64 -19.91
CA GLN A 30 -29.97 -5.52 -19.47
C GLN A 30 -29.24 -4.16 -19.43
N ALA A 31 -27.94 -4.11 -19.71
CA ALA A 31 -27.18 -2.86 -19.69
C ALA A 31 -27.06 -2.23 -21.09
N SER A 32 -27.30 -0.92 -21.20
CA SER A 32 -27.16 -0.21 -22.46
C SER A 32 -25.69 -0.25 -22.96
N PRO A 33 -25.41 -0.31 -24.28
CA PRO A 33 -24.05 -0.37 -24.81
C PRO A 33 -23.15 0.79 -24.33
N GLN A 34 -23.74 1.94 -24.01
CA GLN A 34 -23.04 3.12 -23.50
C GLN A 34 -22.65 2.98 -22.02
N GLU A 35 -23.47 2.33 -21.19
CA GLU A 35 -23.17 2.07 -19.78
C GLU A 35 -22.07 1.02 -19.62
N VAL A 36 -22.14 -0.08 -20.38
CA VAL A 36 -21.10 -1.12 -20.40
C VAL A 36 -19.74 -0.54 -20.81
N THR A 37 -19.73 0.40 -21.76
CA THR A 37 -18.50 1.07 -22.20
C THR A 37 -17.93 2.00 -21.11
N LYS A 38 -18.78 2.77 -20.43
CA LYS A 38 -18.37 3.65 -19.31
C LYS A 38 -17.85 2.86 -18.11
N GLU A 39 -18.49 1.74 -17.76
CA GLU A 39 -18.04 0.87 -16.68
C GLU A 39 -16.72 0.17 -17.00
N LYS A 40 -16.54 -0.34 -18.23
CA LYS A 40 -15.25 -0.89 -18.68
C LYS A 40 -14.13 0.14 -18.62
N GLN A 41 -14.40 1.39 -18.98
CA GLN A 41 -13.42 2.48 -18.87
C GLN A 41 -13.09 2.80 -17.40
N LYS A 42 -14.10 2.84 -16.52
CA LYS A 42 -13.91 3.03 -15.08
C LYS A 42 -13.07 1.91 -14.46
N LEU A 43 -13.37 0.65 -14.81
CA LEU A 43 -12.61 -0.52 -14.38
C LEU A 43 -11.16 -0.46 -14.87
N LYS A 44 -10.94 -0.14 -16.14
CA LYS A 44 -9.58 -0.02 -16.70
C LYS A 44 -8.77 1.09 -16.03
N LYS A 45 -9.41 2.21 -15.68
CA LYS A 45 -8.79 3.29 -14.92
C LYS A 45 -8.37 2.83 -13.52
N LEU A 46 -9.24 2.10 -12.82
CA LEU A 46 -8.93 1.52 -11.50
C LEU A 46 -7.76 0.52 -11.58
N ILE A 47 -7.75 -0.37 -12.58
CA ILE A 47 -6.68 -1.37 -12.77
C ILE A 47 -5.32 -0.67 -12.97
N ASN A 48 -5.25 0.31 -13.87
CA ASN A 48 -4.00 1.01 -14.17
C ASN A 48 -3.46 1.82 -12.96
N GLN A 49 -4.34 2.28 -12.07
CA GLN A 49 -3.95 3.05 -10.87
C GLN A 49 -3.45 2.17 -9.74
N VAL A 50 -3.89 0.90 -9.68
CA VAL A 50 -3.40 -0.09 -8.70
C VAL A 50 -2.03 -0.66 -9.10
N GLU A 51 -1.62 -0.54 -10.37
CA GLU A 51 -0.39 -1.18 -10.87
C GLU A 51 0.92 -0.54 -10.36
N VAL A 52 0.92 0.67 -9.79
CA VAL A 52 2.15 1.36 -9.37
C VAL A 52 2.17 1.60 -7.85
N PRO A 53 3.05 0.94 -7.09
CA PRO A 53 3.21 1.23 -5.67
C PRO A 53 3.87 2.60 -5.46
N LEU A 54 3.40 3.34 -4.46
CA LEU A 54 3.97 4.61 -4.00
C LEU A 54 5.28 4.40 -3.26
N LEU A 55 5.37 3.31 -2.49
CA LEU A 55 6.55 2.96 -1.71
C LEU A 55 6.65 1.44 -1.54
N CYS A 56 7.87 0.91 -1.64
CA CYS A 56 8.20 -0.47 -1.27
C CYS A 56 9.39 -0.43 -0.32
N ILE A 57 9.21 -0.95 0.90
CA ILE A 57 10.27 -1.02 1.91
C ILE A 57 10.47 -2.47 2.34
N ARG A 58 11.70 -2.77 2.76
CA ARG A 58 12.11 -4.13 3.07
C ARG A 58 12.89 -4.17 4.38
N SER A 59 12.70 -5.22 5.17
CA SER A 59 13.48 -5.42 6.40
C SER A 59 14.95 -5.75 6.10
N ILE A 60 15.82 -5.34 7.03
CA ILE A 60 17.27 -5.35 6.86
C ILE A 60 17.83 -6.73 7.27
N TRP A 61 18.60 -7.33 6.36
CA TRP A 61 19.42 -8.52 6.63
C TRP A 61 20.74 -8.10 7.31
N PRO A 62 21.37 -8.88 8.20
CA PRO A 62 21.09 -10.27 8.63
C PRO A 62 20.18 -10.41 9.85
N PHE A 63 19.60 -9.32 10.35
CA PHE A 63 18.81 -9.32 11.60
C PHE A 63 17.46 -10.04 11.46
N THR A 64 17.06 -10.32 10.23
CA THR A 64 16.00 -11.28 9.90
C THR A 64 16.53 -12.31 8.90
N LEU A 65 16.25 -13.59 9.17
CA LEU A 65 16.55 -14.70 8.26
C LEU A 65 15.73 -14.61 6.97
N PHE A 66 14.54 -13.99 7.04
CA PHE A 66 13.60 -13.87 5.93
C PHE A 66 13.11 -12.42 5.82
N ARG A 67 13.57 -11.71 4.80
CA ARG A 67 13.19 -10.31 4.59
C ARG A 67 11.70 -10.20 4.26
N HIS A 68 11.02 -9.31 4.98
CA HIS A 68 9.62 -8.95 4.79
C HIS A 68 9.53 -7.71 3.92
N ASP A 69 8.45 -7.61 3.16
CA ASP A 69 8.17 -6.46 2.30
C ASP A 69 6.93 -5.73 2.81
N VAL A 70 6.95 -4.39 2.82
CA VAL A 70 5.77 -3.54 2.95
C VAL A 70 5.63 -2.76 1.65
N ILE A 71 4.48 -2.90 1.01
CA ILE A 71 4.14 -2.27 -0.25
C ILE A 71 2.95 -1.34 0.03
N ILE A 72 3.10 -0.08 -0.37
CA ILE A 72 2.09 0.96 -0.18
C ILE A 72 1.64 1.41 -1.56
N ASP A 73 0.34 1.28 -1.82
CA ASP A 73 -0.33 1.59 -3.06
C ASP A 73 -1.57 2.43 -2.75
N LEU A 74 -2.11 3.22 -3.69
CA LEU A 74 -3.19 4.19 -3.39
C LEU A 74 -4.47 3.58 -2.80
N ALA A 75 -4.68 2.29 -2.98
CA ALA A 75 -5.87 1.59 -2.48
C ALA A 75 -5.66 0.88 -1.13
N LYS A 76 -4.44 0.45 -0.81
CA LYS A 76 -4.17 -0.45 0.32
C LYS A 76 -2.70 -0.44 0.75
N VAL A 77 -2.44 -1.06 1.89
CA VAL A 77 -1.10 -1.44 2.32
C VAL A 77 -1.00 -2.96 2.28
N SER A 78 0.03 -3.48 1.63
CA SER A 78 0.28 -4.91 1.51
C SER A 78 1.56 -5.32 2.24
N PHE A 79 1.48 -6.40 3.00
CA PHE A 79 2.56 -7.00 3.75
C PHE A 79 2.90 -8.35 3.15
N VAL A 80 4.18 -8.60 2.86
CA VAL A 80 4.69 -9.91 2.47
C VAL A 80 5.57 -10.42 3.61
N LEU A 81 4.95 -11.17 4.50
CA LEU A 81 5.61 -11.78 5.65
C LEU A 81 6.16 -13.13 5.20
N ARG A 82 7.43 -13.40 5.46
CA ARG A 82 8.12 -14.59 4.97
C ARG A 82 8.57 -15.42 6.15
N GLN A 83 8.28 -16.70 6.13
CA GLN A 83 8.59 -17.61 7.21
C GLN A 83 9.44 -18.79 6.71
N PHE A 84 9.86 -19.66 7.65
CA PHE A 84 10.60 -20.87 7.35
C PHE A 84 9.90 -21.73 6.28
N PHE A 85 10.67 -22.51 5.53
CA PHE A 85 10.22 -23.33 4.39
C PHE A 85 9.73 -22.55 3.15
N TRP A 86 10.26 -21.34 2.92
CA TRP A 86 9.90 -20.52 1.74
C TRP A 86 8.40 -20.15 1.66
N SER A 87 7.65 -20.28 2.75
CA SER A 87 6.28 -19.80 2.80
C SER A 87 6.24 -18.28 2.97
N ALA A 88 5.19 -17.67 2.41
CA ALA A 88 4.94 -16.25 2.55
C ALA A 88 3.45 -16.00 2.74
N ASP A 89 3.12 -15.21 3.77
CA ASP A 89 1.78 -14.71 4.01
C ASP A 89 1.68 -13.32 3.41
N VAL A 90 0.67 -13.14 2.55
CA VAL A 90 0.38 -11.86 1.91
C VAL A 90 -0.86 -11.27 2.55
N ILE A 91 -0.70 -10.23 3.35
CA ILE A 91 -1.79 -9.54 4.03
C ILE A 91 -2.01 -8.20 3.34
N ALA A 92 -3.21 -7.97 2.83
CA ALA A 92 -3.59 -6.72 2.18
C ALA A 92 -4.64 -6.01 3.03
N ILE A 93 -4.31 -4.82 3.53
CA ILE A 93 -5.19 -4.01 4.39
C ILE A 93 -5.59 -2.75 3.62
N PRO A 94 -6.86 -2.64 3.19
CA PRO A 94 -7.42 -1.41 2.66
C PRO A 94 -7.38 -0.26 3.68
N TYR A 95 -7.18 0.98 3.23
CA TYR A 95 -7.06 2.14 4.13
C TYR A 95 -8.30 2.40 4.99
N ASP A 96 -9.50 2.11 4.48
CA ASP A 96 -10.75 2.25 5.23
C ASP A 96 -10.81 1.32 6.46
N MET A 97 -10.06 0.23 6.44
CA MET A 97 -9.92 -0.73 7.52
C MET A 97 -8.77 -0.42 8.48
N ILE A 98 -7.88 0.54 8.18
CA ILE A 98 -6.81 0.92 9.09
C ILE A 98 -7.38 1.81 10.19
N ASP A 99 -7.15 1.43 11.44
CA ASP A 99 -7.51 2.21 12.63
C ASP A 99 -6.33 3.08 13.05
N HIS A 100 -5.18 2.46 13.25
CA HIS A 100 -3.97 3.13 13.72
C HIS A 100 -2.73 2.63 12.97
N VAL A 101 -1.77 3.52 12.72
CA VAL A 101 -0.45 3.19 12.20
C VAL A 101 0.63 3.87 13.05
N SER A 102 1.60 3.10 13.50
CA SER A 102 2.68 3.58 14.34
C SER A 102 4.03 3.02 13.92
N VAL A 103 5.09 3.73 14.31
CA VAL A 103 6.47 3.31 14.09
C VAL A 103 7.17 3.29 15.44
N GLU A 104 7.58 2.10 15.86
CA GLU A 104 8.41 1.92 17.03
C GLU A 104 9.88 1.95 16.61
N SER A 105 10.66 2.89 17.13
CA SER A 105 12.08 3.02 16.80
C SER A 105 12.96 2.45 17.91
N SER A 106 13.83 1.52 17.57
CA SER A 106 14.90 1.02 18.45
C SER A 106 16.23 1.73 18.14
N LEU A 107 17.34 1.32 18.76
CA LEU A 107 18.63 1.98 18.56
C LEU A 107 19.09 1.96 17.09
N PHE A 108 18.89 0.86 16.38
CA PHE A 108 19.36 0.69 14.99
C PHE A 108 18.25 0.58 13.96
N PHE A 109 17.06 0.13 14.35
CA PHE A 109 15.97 -0.21 13.42
C PHE A 109 14.66 0.44 13.83
N ALA A 110 13.64 0.22 13.02
CA ALA A 110 12.28 0.51 13.36
C ALA A 110 11.35 -0.66 13.03
N THR A 111 10.19 -0.68 13.66
CA THR A 111 9.09 -1.61 13.40
C THR A 111 7.89 -0.78 12.98
N LEU A 112 7.35 -1.06 11.79
CA LEU A 112 6.08 -0.47 11.34
C LEU A 112 4.94 -1.36 11.86
N LYS A 113 3.94 -0.76 12.52
CA LYS A 113 2.78 -1.46 13.09
C LYS A 113 1.50 -0.88 12.52
N ILE A 114 0.59 -1.72 12.06
CA ILE A 114 -0.75 -1.34 11.61
C ILE A 114 -1.79 -2.12 12.44
N GLN A 115 -2.72 -1.38 13.03
CA GLN A 115 -3.87 -1.91 13.74
C GLN A 115 -5.13 -1.76 12.84
N PRO A 116 -5.77 -2.86 12.43
CA PRO A 116 -7.02 -2.82 11.67
C PRO A 116 -8.23 -2.60 12.60
N LYS A 117 -9.33 -2.04 12.06
CA LYS A 117 -10.59 -1.74 12.78
C LYS A 117 -11.41 -2.98 13.16
N LYS A 118 -11.29 -4.09 12.42
CA LYS A 118 -12.22 -5.24 12.47
C LYS A 118 -11.54 -6.61 12.55
N LEU A 119 -10.22 -6.65 12.71
CA LEU A 119 -9.57 -7.89 13.14
C LEU A 119 -9.98 -8.13 14.61
N ALA A 120 -10.04 -9.39 15.05
CA ALA A 120 -10.34 -9.70 16.46
C ALA A 120 -9.47 -8.80 17.37
N GLU A 121 -10.06 -8.26 18.44
CA GLU A 121 -9.43 -7.26 19.32
C GLU A 121 -7.94 -7.58 19.57
N GLY A 122 -7.05 -6.75 19.05
CA GLY A 122 -5.61 -6.78 19.37
C GLY A 122 -4.67 -7.35 18.30
N GLU A 123 -5.13 -7.83 17.14
CA GLU A 123 -4.20 -8.27 16.09
C GLU A 123 -3.55 -7.07 15.37
N ILE A 124 -2.27 -6.85 15.68
CA ILE A 124 -1.41 -5.85 15.04
C ILE A 124 -0.59 -6.55 13.96
N VAL A 125 -0.65 -6.04 12.73
CA VAL A 125 0.26 -6.48 11.67
C VAL A 125 1.52 -5.63 11.76
N GLU A 126 2.65 -6.28 12.00
CA GLU A 126 3.93 -5.60 12.18
C GLU A 126 5.04 -6.12 11.27
N VAL A 127 5.93 -5.21 10.87
CA VAL A 127 7.16 -5.55 10.14
C VAL A 127 8.36 -4.98 10.89
N PRO A 128 9.14 -5.84 11.58
CA PRO A 128 10.32 -5.42 12.32
C PRO A 128 11.54 -5.24 11.41
N TYR A 129 12.61 -4.69 12.00
CA TYR A 129 13.93 -4.54 11.38
C TYR A 129 13.95 -3.69 10.10
N LEU A 130 13.06 -2.71 9.99
CA LEU A 130 13.06 -1.73 8.91
C LEU A 130 14.12 -0.65 9.15
N ASN A 131 14.58 -0.02 8.07
CA ASN A 131 15.32 1.23 8.19
C ASN A 131 14.41 2.29 8.83
N LYS A 132 14.93 3.05 9.80
CA LYS A 132 14.14 4.08 10.49
C LYS A 132 13.54 5.11 9.55
N ARG A 133 14.29 5.53 8.54
CA ARG A 133 13.82 6.52 7.55
C ARG A 133 12.67 5.95 6.74
N ASP A 134 12.85 4.72 6.25
CA ASP A 134 11.86 4.03 5.43
C ASP A 134 10.57 3.74 6.20
N ALA A 135 10.67 3.32 7.46
CA ALA A 135 9.51 3.10 8.33
C ALA A 135 8.74 4.40 8.61
N ASN A 136 9.45 5.50 8.89
CA ASN A 136 8.82 6.81 9.09
C ASN A 136 8.18 7.34 7.80
N LEU A 137 8.86 7.18 6.65
CA LEU A 137 8.34 7.54 5.34
C LEU A 137 7.05 6.78 5.03
N ALA A 138 7.04 5.46 5.28
CA ALA A 138 5.85 4.64 5.16
C ALA A 138 4.70 5.16 6.03
N ARG A 139 4.96 5.44 7.32
CA ARG A 139 3.96 6.00 8.24
C ARG A 139 3.39 7.31 7.74
N GLN A 140 4.23 8.23 7.26
CA GLN A 140 3.82 9.53 6.74
C GLN A 140 2.93 9.38 5.50
N ILE A 141 3.30 8.53 4.54
CA ILE A 141 2.49 8.29 3.35
C ILE A 141 1.14 7.68 3.73
N ILE A 142 1.12 6.68 4.61
CA ILE A 142 -0.13 6.03 5.07
C ILE A 142 -1.03 7.06 5.75
N HIS A 143 -0.50 7.87 6.68
CA HIS A 143 -1.26 8.95 7.31
C HIS A 143 -1.79 9.97 6.30
N GLY A 144 -0.96 10.42 5.36
CA GLY A 144 -1.39 11.34 4.31
C GLY A 144 -2.58 10.80 3.53
N ILE A 145 -2.57 9.51 3.20
CA ILE A 145 -3.69 8.86 2.50
C ILE A 145 -4.94 8.81 3.39
N LEU A 146 -4.81 8.42 4.66
CA LEU A 146 -5.94 8.38 5.59
C LEU A 146 -6.59 9.76 5.76
N ILE A 147 -5.79 10.82 5.87
CA ILE A 147 -6.27 12.20 5.97
C ILE A 147 -6.97 12.62 4.67
N ALA A 148 -6.35 12.33 3.52
CA ALA A 148 -6.95 12.65 2.22
C ALA A 148 -8.31 11.95 2.03
N GLN A 149 -8.43 10.68 2.43
CA GLN A 149 -9.69 9.95 2.40
C GLN A 149 -10.73 10.54 3.36
N TYR A 150 -10.33 10.89 4.58
CA TYR A 150 -11.20 11.56 5.55
C TYR A 150 -11.72 12.90 5.02
N SER A 151 -10.86 13.68 4.37
CA SER A 151 -11.19 14.95 3.70
C SER A 151 -11.89 14.79 2.34
N LYS A 152 -12.19 13.55 1.91
CA LYS A 152 -12.85 13.23 0.63
C LYS A 152 -12.10 13.76 -0.60
N ILE A 153 -10.77 13.84 -0.51
CA ILE A 153 -9.89 14.21 -1.61
C ILE A 153 -9.72 12.99 -2.53
N ASP A 154 -10.04 13.14 -3.80
CA ASP A 154 -9.84 12.09 -4.80
C ASP A 154 -8.38 12.06 -5.26
N LEU A 155 -7.58 11.21 -4.60
CA LEU A 155 -6.16 11.00 -4.91
C LEU A 155 -5.92 10.48 -6.34
N ASN A 156 -6.94 9.91 -6.99
CA ASN A 156 -6.85 9.41 -8.37
C ASN A 156 -6.70 10.52 -9.43
N LYS A 157 -6.81 11.79 -9.01
CA LYS A 157 -6.59 12.97 -9.87
C LYS A 157 -5.14 13.45 -9.85
N PHE A 158 -4.32 12.89 -8.97
CA PHE A 158 -2.92 13.24 -8.82
C PHE A 158 -2.08 12.14 -9.47
N GLU A 159 -1.16 12.52 -10.35
CA GLU A 159 -0.27 11.60 -11.04
C GLU A 159 1.17 12.07 -10.87
N GLY A 160 2.11 11.12 -10.96
CA GLY A 160 3.55 11.42 -10.92
C GLY A 160 4.15 11.50 -9.52
N PRO A 161 5.46 11.82 -9.41
CA PRO A 161 6.20 11.78 -8.16
C PRO A 161 5.75 12.82 -7.13
N GLU A 162 5.01 13.84 -7.56
CA GLU A 162 4.52 14.92 -6.69
C GLU A 162 3.50 14.45 -5.66
N ILE A 163 2.70 13.43 -5.98
CA ILE A 163 1.69 12.89 -5.06
C ILE A 163 2.34 12.37 -3.77
N VAL A 164 3.50 11.70 -3.90
CA VAL A 164 4.21 11.13 -2.75
C VAL A 164 4.68 12.25 -1.82
N ASN A 165 5.24 13.33 -2.36
CA ASN A 165 5.68 14.48 -1.57
C ASN A 165 4.51 15.18 -0.86
N GLN A 166 3.37 15.34 -1.53
CA GLN A 166 2.16 15.93 -0.94
C GLN A 166 1.61 15.06 0.20
N LEU A 167 1.58 13.74 0.01
CA LEU A 167 1.15 12.79 1.03
C LEU A 167 2.09 12.80 2.25
N ILE A 168 3.40 12.89 2.04
CA ILE A 168 4.38 13.03 3.12
C ILE A 168 4.12 14.30 3.92
N GLN A 169 4.00 15.45 3.25
CA GLN A 169 3.73 16.73 3.92
C GLN A 169 2.42 16.69 4.72
N LEU A 170 1.36 16.09 4.16
CA LEU A 170 0.08 15.94 4.82
C LEU A 170 0.18 15.04 6.06
N GLY A 171 0.89 13.90 5.95
CA GLY A 171 1.11 12.98 7.06
C GLY A 171 2.06 13.51 8.15
N GLU A 172 3.00 14.39 7.79
CA GLU A 172 3.88 15.09 8.73
C GLU A 172 3.12 16.17 9.52
N ALA A 173 2.36 17.02 8.85
CA ALA A 173 1.66 18.15 9.45
C ALA A 173 0.67 17.71 10.56
N HIS A 174 0.03 16.55 10.38
CA HIS A 174 -0.91 15.98 11.35
C HIS A 174 -0.27 14.95 12.29
N GLY A 175 1.00 14.58 12.09
CA GLY A 175 1.72 13.62 12.94
C GLY A 175 2.19 14.19 14.29
N VAL A 176 2.07 15.51 14.50
CA VAL A 176 2.50 16.20 15.73
C VAL A 176 1.30 16.56 16.64
N ASN A 177 0.08 16.56 16.11
CA ASN A 177 -1.13 16.90 16.85
C ASN A 177 -2.28 16.02 16.36
N HIS A 178 -2.67 15.01 17.14
CA HIS A 178 -4.05 14.52 17.32
C HIS A 178 -3.99 13.16 18.03
N VAL A 179 -3.81 13.24 19.35
CA VAL A 179 -4.41 12.28 20.28
C VAL A 179 -5.87 12.70 20.41
N TYR A 180 -6.79 11.84 20.00
CA TYR A 180 -8.18 11.85 20.45
C TYR A 180 -8.48 10.47 21.02
#